data_AF-A0A5C7UWT2-F1
#
_entry.id   AF-A0A5C7UWT2-F1
#
_cell.length_a   1.000
_cell.length_b   1.000
_cell.length_c   1.000
_cell.angle_alpha   90.00
_cell.angle_beta   90.00
_cell.angle_gamma   90.00
#
_symmetry.space_group_name_H-M   'P 1'
#
loop_
_entity.id
_entity.type
_entity.pdbx_description
1 polymer ?
#
loop_
_entity_poly.entity_id
_entity_poly.type
_entity_poly.pdbx_seq_one_letter_code
_entity_poly.pdbx_strand_id
1 'polypeptide(L)' 'MSQISARLPDELIAALDKAATKLNRTRADVIRQAIEYYLDDFEDISHAIEVLRDPADPVLDWETVKNDLLRQN' A
#
# COMPACT_ATOMS: atom_id res chain seq x y z
N MET A 1 9.90 5.27 21.46
CA MET A 1 10.16 5.20 20.01
C MET A 1 11.34 4.27 19.79
N SER A 2 11.23 3.36 18.84
CA SER A 2 12.31 2.42 18.48
C SER A 2 13.06 2.95 17.26
N GLN A 3 14.37 2.73 17.21
CA GLN A 3 15.21 3.12 16.08
C GLN A 3 15.50 1.92 15.20
N ILE A 4 15.38 2.11 13.89
CA ILE A 4 15.73 1.12 12.87
C ILE A 4 16.91 1.67 12.05
N SER A 5 17.85 0.81 11.68
CA SER A 5 18.94 1.15 10.76
C SER A 5 18.89 0.21 9.56
N ALA A 6 18.87 0.77 8.36
CA ALA A 6 18.84 0.03 7.11
C ALA A 6 19.76 0.72 6.10
N ARG A 7 20.48 -0.09 5.30
CA ARG A 7 21.25 0.41 4.17
C ARG A 7 20.32 0.54 2.97
N LEU A 8 20.33 1.70 2.34
CA LEU A 8 19.52 2.00 1.15
C LEU A 8 20.45 2.39 -0.01
N PRO A 9 20.06 2.11 -1.26
CA PRO A 9 20.80 2.59 -2.44
C PRO A 9 20.93 4.11 -2.44
N ASP A 10 22.07 4.62 -2.93
CA ASP A 10 22.34 6.06 -2.98
C ASP A 10 21.28 6.84 -3.77
N GLU A 11 20.77 6.25 -4.85
CA GLU A 11 19.68 6.82 -5.65
C GLU A 11 18.39 7.01 -4.85
N LEU A 12 18.09 6.08 -3.94
CA LEU A 12 16.90 6.17 -3.09
C LEU A 12 17.08 7.26 -2.04
N ILE A 13 18.27 7.40 -1.47
CA ILE A 13 18.60 8.50 -0.56
C ILE A 13 18.43 9.85 -1.27
N ALA A 14 18.93 9.98 -2.51
CA ALA A 14 18.78 11.20 -3.30
C ALA A 14 17.31 11.52 -3.60
N ALA A 15 16.49 10.51 -3.90
CA ALA A 15 15.05 10.68 -4.12
C ALA A 15 14.33 11.14 -2.84
N LEU A 16 14.67 10.55 -1.69
CA LEU A 16 14.13 10.94 -0.38
C LEU A 16 14.47 12.39 -0.03
N ASP A 17 15.70 12.84 -0.31
CA ASP A 17 16.13 14.22 -0.08
C ASP A 17 15.38 15.23 -0.94
N LYS A 18 15.17 14.88 -2.21
CA LYS A 18 14.36 15.70 -3.13
C LYS A 18 12.91 15.80 -2.65
N ALA A 19 12.33 14.70 -2.18
CA ALA A 19 10.98 14.68 -1.62
C ALA A 19 10.87 15.52 -0.34
N ALA A 20 11.81 15.34 0.60
CA ALA A 20 11.89 16.10 1.85
C ALA A 20 11.97 17.61 1.59
N THR A 21 12.83 18.02 0.65
CA THR A 21 12.96 19.43 0.24
C THR A 21 11.67 19.96 -0.36
N LYS A 22 11.06 19.22 -1.30
CA LYS A 22 9.81 19.63 -1.97
C LYS A 22 8.63 19.75 -1.00
N LEU A 23 8.57 18.87 -0.01
CA LEU A 23 7.50 18.83 0.99
C LEU A 23 7.76 19.72 2.21
N ASN A 24 8.93 20.37 2.27
CA ASN A 24 9.40 21.12 3.44
C ASN A 24 9.31 20.28 4.74
N ARG A 25 9.80 19.05 4.68
CA ARG A 25 9.81 18.06 5.77
C ARG A 25 11.21 17.49 5.99
N THR A 26 11.43 16.84 7.12
CA THR A 26 12.68 16.11 7.34
C THR A 26 12.69 14.82 6.53
N ARG A 27 13.90 14.31 6.20
CA ARG A 27 14.05 12.99 5.58
C ARG A 27 13.41 11.89 6.43
N ALA A 28 13.55 11.98 7.75
CA ALA A 28 12.97 11.02 8.69
C ALA A 28 11.42 11.01 8.62
N ASP A 29 10.79 12.18 8.50
CA ASP A 29 9.33 12.27 8.35
C ASP A 29 8.84 11.64 7.06
N VAL A 30 9.56 11.87 5.96
CA VAL A 30 9.23 11.28 4.65
C VAL A 30 9.38 9.75 4.70
N ILE A 31 10.45 9.24 5.31
CA ILE A 31 10.67 7.80 5.46
C ILE A 31 9.56 7.19 6.32
N ARG A 32 9.26 7.79 7.48
CA ARG A 32 8.20 7.32 8.38
C ARG A 32 6.87 7.27 7.66
N GLN A 33 6.50 8.36 6.97
CA GLN A 33 5.26 8.42 6.20
C GLN A 33 5.23 7.36 5.10
N ALA A 34 6.31 7.17 4.33
CA ALA A 34 6.34 6.16 3.28
C ALA A 34 6.13 4.74 3.82
N ILE A 35 6.69 4.42 4.99
CA ILE A 35 6.51 3.13 5.65
C ILE A 35 5.07 2.97 6.13
N GLU A 36 4.49 3.98 6.76
CA GLU A 36 3.09 3.96 7.22
C GLU A 36 2.13 3.72 6.05
N TYR A 37 2.26 4.48 4.97
CA TYR A 37 1.44 4.31 3.77
C TYR A 37 1.62 2.93 3.13
N TYR A 38 2.87 2.43 3.05
CA TYR A 38 3.11 1.09 2.52
C TYR A 38 2.42 0.02 3.36
N LEU A 39 2.51 0.11 4.70
CA LEU A 39 1.92 -0.88 5.59
C LEU A 39 0.40 -0.82 5.64
N ASP A 40 -0.19 0.37 5.52
CA ASP A 40 -1.65 0.56 5.45
C ASP A 40 -2.23 -0.17 4.24
N ASP A 41 -1.59 -0.04 3.07
CA ASP A 41 -2.06 -0.67 1.84
C ASP A 41 -1.60 -2.14 1.69
N PHE A 42 -0.56 -2.56 2.42
CA PHE A 42 0.10 -3.85 2.18
C PHE A 42 -0.82 -5.04 2.41
N GLU A 43 -1.65 -5.00 3.45
CA GLU A 43 -2.56 -6.11 3.78
C GLU A 43 -3.61 -6.30 2.69
N ASP A 44 -4.28 -5.22 2.29
CA ASP A 44 -5.30 -5.22 1.25
C ASP A 44 -4.74 -5.71 -0.10
N ILE A 45 -3.57 -5.19 -0.50
CA ILE A 45 -2.92 -5.59 -1.76
C ILE A 45 -2.48 -7.06 -1.70
N SER A 46 -1.91 -7.49 -0.58
CA SER A 46 -1.46 -8.88 -0.41
C SER A 46 -2.64 -9.83 -0.52
N HIS A 47 -3.76 -9.52 0.14
CA HIS A 47 -4.96 -10.33 0.08
C HIS A 47 -5.57 -10.36 -1.33
N ALA A 48 -5.65 -9.21 -2.02
CA ALA A 48 -6.14 -9.17 -3.39
C ALA A 48 -5.30 -10.04 -4.34
N ILE A 49 -3.97 -10.05 -4.17
CA ILE A 49 -3.07 -10.91 -4.95
C ILE A 49 -3.30 -12.38 -4.64
N GLU A 50 -3.54 -12.74 -3.37
CA GLU A 50 -3.84 -14.12 -2.98
C GLU A 50 -5.13 -14.61 -3.64
N VAL A 51 -6.20 -13.82 -3.58
CA VAL A 51 -7.49 -14.14 -4.22
C VAL A 51 -7.31 -14.29 -5.74
N LEU A 52 -6.62 -13.35 -6.40
CA LEU A 52 -6.35 -13.45 -7.84
C LEU A 52 -5.56 -14.69 -8.26
N ARG A 53 -4.76 -15.26 -7.35
CA ARG A 53 -3.96 -16.46 -7.59
C ARG A 53 -4.68 -17.74 -7.21
N ASP A 54 -5.81 -17.67 -6.53
CA ASP A 54 -6.59 -18.84 -6.15
C ASP A 54 -7.41 -19.33 -7.34
N PRO A 55 -7.06 -20.47 -7.96
CA PRO A 55 -7.83 -21.02 -9.08
C PRO A 55 -9.20 -21.58 -8.65
N ALA A 56 -9.43 -21.75 -7.34
CA ALA A 56 -10.71 -22.16 -6.79
C ALA A 56 -11.64 -20.97 -6.48
N ASP A 57 -11.16 -19.73 -6.63
CA ASP A 57 -11.98 -18.53 -6.44
C ASP A 57 -13.12 -18.49 -7.48
N PRO A 58 -14.39 -18.41 -7.04
CA PRO A 58 -15.52 -18.49 -7.96
C PRO A 58 -15.63 -17.22 -8.81
N VAL A 59 -15.73 -17.39 -10.13
CA VAL A 59 -16.10 -16.28 -11.02
C VAL A 59 -17.55 -15.90 -10.77
N LEU A 60 -17.75 -14.67 -10.28
CA LEU A 60 -19.08 -14.12 -10.00
C LEU A 60 -19.63 -13.36 -11.21
N ASP A 61 -20.93 -13.50 -11.47
CA ASP A 61 -21.64 -12.66 -12.44
C ASP A 61 -21.95 -11.28 -11.83
N TRP A 62 -21.52 -10.22 -12.51
CA TRP A 62 -21.65 -8.85 -12.01
C TRP A 62 -23.10 -8.42 -11.82
N GLU A 63 -24.01 -8.80 -12.73
CA GLU A 63 -25.43 -8.43 -12.61
C GLU A 63 -26.07 -9.10 -11.38
N THR A 64 -25.72 -10.35 -11.10
CA THR A 64 -26.15 -11.06 -9.88
C THR A 64 -25.63 -10.36 -8.62
N VAL A 65 -24.32 -10.10 -8.53
CA VAL A 65 -23.70 -9.46 -7.35
C VAL A 65 -24.29 -8.07 -7.09
N LYS A 66 -24.42 -7.25 -8.14
CA LYS A 66 -24.98 -5.90 -8.03
C LYS A 66 -26.42 -5.92 -7.52
N ASN A 67 -27.26 -6.81 -8.05
CA ASN A 67 -28.66 -6.92 -7.62
C ASN A 67 -28.77 -7.33 -6.16
N ASP A 68 -27.92 -8.25 -5.70
CA ASP A 68 -27.91 -8.71 -4.31
C ASP A 68 -27.43 -7.63 -3.33
N LEU A 69 -26.43 -6.81 -3.71
CA LEU A 69 -25.98 -5.67 -2.91
C LEU A 69 -27.04 -4.58 -2.78
N LEU A 70 -27.76 -4.28 -3.86
CA LEU A 70 -28.80 -3.24 -3.86
C LEU A 70 -30.07 -3.67 -3.10
N ARG A 71 -30.32 -4.97 -2.94
CA ARG A 71 -31.44 -5.52 -2.16
C ARG A 71 -31.19 -5.55 -0.65
N GLN A 72 -29.96 -5.32 -0.21
CA GLN A 72 -29.56 -5.34 1.21
C GLN A 72 -29.67 -3.96 1.90
N ASN A 73 -30.13 -2.93 1.17
CA ASN A 73 -30.52 -1.62 1.69
C ASN A 73 -32.03 -1.43 1.62
#